data_AF-A0A6C0CQJ5-F1
#
_entry.id   AF-A0A6C0CQJ5-F1
#
_cell.length_a   1.000
_cell.length_b   1.000
_cell.length_c   1.000
_cell.angle_alpha   90.00
_cell.angle_beta   90.00
_cell.angle_gamma   90.00
#
_symmetry.space_group_name_H-M   'P 1'
#
loop_
_entity.id
_entity.type
_entity.pdbx_description
1 polymer ?
#
loop_
_entity_poly.entity_id
_entity_poly.type
_entity_poly.pdbx_seq_one_letter_code
_entity_poly.pdbx_strand_id
1 'polypeptide(L)'
;MSDTSAIEAKAQGKNDPEERTTNDWGGFAKSVFKNLFHVILLILLIVNTIFYVHNDNMDLFFPTEWDSYFVNPKEKSTMKGGGPNGKCRPHGFSTSMNMKGPSRPKIEFLKEMGLGGSVYGWPYSMYDKNAEHGTFKNWFAEVVAKTYMLSRGAWKKIYGFKPLRGLPDWMFLLLAPVMAIVGMIIAMCSGLIGPIIYGFTQEWAWGVLWTILCLPVFILCLSLPFLQKFLFLFLIMGAPLAINYKEVTDIALCNKNLFGLLFGALVVGSAFQYLVPSVGYSSMILWIIMVIKTIIGK
;
A
#
# COMPACT_ATOMS: atom_id res chain seq x y z
N MET A 1 -23.36 43.91 48.69
CA MET A 1 -22.38 42.88 49.12
C MET A 1 -22.71 41.62 48.35
N SER A 2 -21.79 41.22 47.49
CA SER A 2 -22.00 40.21 46.44
C SER A 2 -21.84 38.81 47.04
N ASP A 3 -22.94 38.08 47.17
CA ASP A 3 -22.92 36.62 47.29
C ASP A 3 -22.65 36.00 45.91
N THR A 4 -21.41 36.14 45.44
CA THR A 4 -20.92 35.32 44.33
C THR A 4 -20.57 33.95 44.92
N SER A 5 -21.61 33.13 44.99
CA SER A 5 -21.61 31.80 45.62
C SER A 5 -20.60 30.86 44.96
N ALA A 6 -20.15 29.88 45.74
CA ALA A 6 -19.19 28.81 45.41
C ALA A 6 -19.45 28.02 44.11
N ILE A 7 -20.54 28.31 43.40
CA ILE A 7 -20.91 27.75 42.09
C ILE A 7 -19.97 28.26 40.99
N GLU A 8 -19.54 29.53 41.04
CA GLU A 8 -18.60 30.09 40.04
C GLU A 8 -17.17 29.54 40.22
N ALA A 9 -16.74 29.29 41.47
CA ALA A 9 -15.46 28.65 41.76
C ALA A 9 -15.41 27.19 41.27
N LYS A 10 -16.55 26.48 41.25
CA LYS A 10 -16.64 25.10 40.76
C LYS A 10 -16.68 25.01 39.23
N ALA A 11 -17.05 26.09 38.55
CA ALA A 11 -17.06 26.19 37.09
C ALA A 11 -15.67 26.50 36.51
N GLN A 12 -14.80 27.19 37.27
CA GLN A 12 -13.43 27.50 36.84
C GLN A 12 -12.44 26.34 37.04
N GLY A 13 -12.70 25.39 37.94
CA GLY A 13 -11.79 24.28 38.25
C GLY A 13 -11.89 23.03 37.36
N LYS A 14 -12.62 23.07 36.25
CA LYS A 14 -12.89 21.88 35.39
C LYS A 14 -12.26 21.91 34.00
N ASN A 15 -11.54 22.97 33.66
CA ASN A 15 -10.98 23.16 32.31
C ASN A 15 -9.46 23.05 32.23
N ASP A 16 -8.76 22.89 33.36
CA ASP A 16 -7.38 22.42 33.31
C ASP A 16 -7.40 20.91 33.14
N PRO A 17 -6.67 20.34 32.16
CA PRO A 17 -6.54 18.89 32.07
C PRO A 17 -5.92 18.42 33.39
N GLU A 18 -6.70 17.69 34.20
CA GLU A 18 -6.22 17.11 35.46
C GLU A 18 -4.89 16.41 35.18
N GLU A 19 -3.81 16.99 35.72
CA GLU A 19 -2.48 16.47 35.53
C GLU A 19 -2.46 15.06 36.11
N ARG A 20 -2.21 14.05 35.28
CA ARG A 20 -2.30 12.67 35.74
C ARG A 20 -1.25 12.43 36.79
N THR A 21 -1.72 12.08 37.99
CA THR A 21 -0.88 11.82 39.16
C THR A 21 -0.46 10.35 39.28
N THR A 22 -1.05 9.45 38.51
CA THR A 22 -0.79 8.01 38.56
C THR A 22 -0.41 7.43 37.19
N ASN A 23 0.46 6.41 37.21
CA ASN A 23 0.94 5.74 36.00
C ASN A 23 0.00 4.59 35.59
N ASP A 24 -0.42 4.56 34.33
CA ASP A 24 -1.06 3.41 33.70
C ASP A 24 -0.04 2.62 32.86
N TRP A 25 0.76 1.79 33.53
CA TRP A 25 1.76 0.94 32.88
C TRP A 25 1.14 -0.11 31.94
N GLY A 26 -0.07 -0.59 32.26
CA GLY A 26 -0.78 -1.56 31.43
C GLY A 26 -1.24 -0.95 30.11
N GLY A 27 -1.86 0.24 30.16
CA GLY A 27 -2.24 1.01 28.99
C GLY A 27 -1.03 1.44 28.16
N PHE A 28 0.05 1.87 28.82
CA PHE A 28 1.31 2.19 28.14
C PHE A 28 1.86 0.98 27.37
N ALA A 29 2.02 -0.18 28.02
CA ALA A 29 2.54 -1.38 27.39
C ALA A 29 1.67 -1.83 26.19
N LYS A 30 0.34 -1.84 26.37
CA LYS A 30 -0.60 -2.14 25.28
C LYS A 30 -0.46 -1.18 24.11
N SER A 31 -0.27 0.11 24.39
CA SER A 31 -0.05 1.14 23.39
C SER A 31 1.28 0.95 22.64
N VAL A 32 2.36 0.59 23.34
CA VAL A 32 3.67 0.29 22.73
C VAL A 32 3.55 -0.89 21.75
N PHE A 33 2.88 -1.99 22.13
CA PHE A 33 2.64 -3.12 21.21
C PHE A 33 1.78 -2.72 20.01
N LYS A 34 0.74 -1.91 20.23
CA LYS A 34 -0.08 -1.36 19.13
C LYS A 34 0.78 -0.53 18.19
N ASN A 35 1.63 0.35 18.70
CA ASN A 35 2.52 1.18 17.91
C ASN A 35 3.54 0.36 17.13
N LEU A 36 4.10 -0.69 17.73
CA LEU A 36 5.01 -1.61 17.04
C LEU A 36 4.33 -2.23 15.82
N PHE A 37 3.10 -2.71 15.98
CA PHE A 37 2.33 -3.25 14.86
C PHE A 37 2.07 -2.19 13.76
N HIS A 38 1.70 -0.97 14.14
CA HIS A 38 1.49 0.13 13.17
C HIS A 38 2.77 0.48 12.42
N VAL A 39 3.91 0.53 13.12
CA VAL A 39 5.22 0.78 12.51
C VAL A 39 5.58 -0.33 11.54
N ILE A 40 5.35 -1.60 11.87
CA ILE A 40 5.62 -2.71 10.94
C ILE A 40 4.80 -2.55 9.65
N LEU A 41 3.51 -2.26 9.74
CA LEU A 41 2.66 -2.04 8.57
C LEU A 41 3.14 -0.85 7.73
N LEU A 42 3.54 0.23 8.39
CA LEU A 42 4.01 1.45 7.74
C LEU A 42 5.41 1.26 7.12
N ILE A 43 6.31 0.50 7.75
CA ILE A 43 7.58 0.08 7.17
C ILE A 43 7.33 -0.69 5.88
N LEU A 44 6.47 -1.72 5.93
CA LEU A 44 6.13 -2.51 4.75
C LEU A 44 5.59 -1.61 3.63
N LEU A 45 4.70 -0.68 3.96
CA LEU A 45 4.14 0.26 3.00
C LEU A 45 5.21 1.15 2.35
N ILE A 46 6.09 1.75 3.16
CA ILE A 46 7.15 2.66 2.70
C ILE A 46 8.17 1.92 1.86
N VAL A 47 8.71 0.84 2.40
CA VAL A 47 9.75 0.04 1.75
C VAL A 47 9.27 -0.45 0.40
N ASN A 48 8.04 -0.97 0.33
CA ASN A 48 7.48 -1.45 -0.92
C ASN A 48 7.16 -0.30 -1.89
N THR A 49 6.76 0.88 -1.40
CA THR A 49 6.55 2.06 -2.24
C THR A 49 7.88 2.53 -2.85
N ILE A 50 8.95 2.58 -2.06
CA ILE A 50 10.31 2.90 -2.53
C ILE A 50 10.74 1.87 -3.57
N PHE A 51 10.54 0.58 -3.29
CA PHE A 51 10.79 -0.51 -4.23
C PHE A 51 10.07 -0.27 -5.56
N TYR A 52 8.77 0.03 -5.53
CA TYR A 52 8.02 0.32 -6.73
C TYR A 52 8.62 1.51 -7.47
N VAL A 53 8.75 2.69 -6.86
CA VAL A 53 9.24 3.89 -7.55
C VAL A 53 10.57 3.67 -8.29
N HIS A 54 11.46 2.85 -7.71
CA HIS A 54 12.78 2.55 -8.26
C HIS A 54 12.84 1.32 -9.18
N ASN A 55 11.74 0.58 -9.31
CA ASN A 55 11.67 -0.57 -10.20
C ASN A 55 11.31 -0.16 -11.63
N ASP A 56 12.12 -0.57 -12.59
CA ASP A 56 11.87 -0.30 -14.01
C ASP A 56 10.89 -1.29 -14.64
N ASN A 57 10.69 -2.48 -14.07
CA ASN A 57 9.84 -3.53 -14.62
C ASN A 57 8.44 -3.54 -13.98
N MET A 58 7.72 -2.43 -14.12
CA MET A 58 6.36 -2.27 -13.58
C MET A 58 5.34 -3.22 -14.19
N ASP A 59 5.56 -3.67 -15.42
CA ASP A 59 4.66 -4.60 -16.12
C ASP A 59 4.57 -5.97 -15.45
N LEU A 60 5.58 -6.33 -14.65
CA LEU A 60 5.53 -7.54 -13.84
C LEU A 60 4.42 -7.47 -12.76
N PHE A 61 4.19 -6.29 -12.18
CA PHE A 61 3.27 -6.09 -11.06
C PHE A 61 1.93 -5.51 -11.48
N PHE A 62 1.97 -4.65 -12.50
CA PHE A 62 0.82 -3.93 -13.05
C PHE A 62 0.72 -4.22 -14.56
N PRO A 63 0.47 -5.47 -14.97
CA PRO A 63 0.33 -5.78 -16.39
C PRO A 63 -0.90 -5.05 -16.95
N THR A 64 -0.68 -4.34 -18.06
CA THR A 64 -1.71 -3.55 -18.75
C THR A 64 -1.95 -4.03 -20.20
N GLU A 65 -1.22 -5.04 -20.64
CA GLU A 65 -1.36 -5.59 -22.00
C GLU A 65 -2.45 -6.65 -22.05
N TRP A 66 -3.24 -6.66 -23.12
CA TRP A 66 -4.31 -7.63 -23.34
C TRP A 66 -3.81 -9.08 -23.25
N ASP A 67 -2.68 -9.34 -23.90
CA ASP A 67 -2.07 -10.67 -23.95
C ASP A 67 -1.65 -11.17 -22.57
N SER A 68 -1.39 -10.28 -21.62
CA SER A 68 -1.09 -10.69 -20.25
C SER A 68 -2.29 -11.29 -19.52
N TYR A 69 -3.52 -11.10 -19.99
CA TYR A 69 -4.73 -11.64 -19.35
C TYR A 69 -5.21 -12.93 -20.04
N PHE A 70 -5.06 -13.04 -21.37
CA PHE A 70 -5.68 -14.10 -22.17
C PHE A 70 -4.70 -15.04 -22.88
N VAL A 71 -3.38 -14.85 -22.72
CA VAL A 71 -2.36 -15.78 -23.21
C VAL A 71 -1.78 -16.57 -22.04
N ASN A 72 -1.71 -17.89 -22.20
CA ASN A 72 -1.25 -18.78 -21.15
C ASN A 72 0.25 -18.54 -20.87
N PRO A 73 0.68 -18.38 -19.60
CA PRO A 73 2.07 -18.09 -19.23
C PRO A 73 3.12 -19.01 -19.83
N LYS A 74 2.75 -20.23 -20.23
CA LYS A 74 3.65 -21.21 -20.87
C LYS A 74 4.21 -20.73 -22.21
N GLU A 75 3.60 -19.73 -22.86
CA GLU A 75 4.02 -19.21 -24.17
C GLU A 75 4.86 -17.91 -24.11
N LYS A 76 4.81 -17.12 -23.03
CA LYS A 76 5.62 -15.90 -22.90
C LYS A 76 7.03 -16.23 -22.37
N SER A 77 8.03 -15.95 -23.22
CA SER A 77 9.45 -16.26 -23.06
C SER A 77 10.06 -15.86 -21.71
N THR A 78 11.14 -16.57 -21.37
CA THR A 78 11.92 -16.51 -20.13
C THR A 78 12.66 -15.17 -19.98
N MET A 79 12.22 -14.31 -19.06
CA MET A 79 13.05 -13.18 -18.62
C MET A 79 14.02 -13.64 -17.53
N LYS A 80 15.33 -13.54 -17.83
CA LYS A 80 16.43 -13.89 -16.92
C LYS A 80 16.52 -12.85 -15.79
N GLY A 81 16.40 -13.31 -14.55
CA GLY A 81 16.64 -12.51 -13.35
C GLY A 81 18.13 -12.34 -13.07
N GLY A 82 18.54 -11.09 -12.81
CA GLY A 82 19.87 -10.77 -12.29
C GLY A 82 19.78 -10.56 -10.78
N GLY A 83 20.71 -11.15 -10.02
CA GLY A 83 20.76 -10.99 -8.57
C GLY A 83 21.04 -9.55 -8.12
N PRO A 84 20.75 -9.24 -6.84
CA PRO A 84 20.85 -7.91 -6.28
C PRO A 84 22.31 -7.42 -6.31
N ASN A 85 22.52 -6.21 -6.84
CA ASN A 85 23.76 -5.44 -6.72
C ASN A 85 23.41 -3.99 -6.32
N GLY A 86 22.62 -3.82 -5.27
CA GLY A 86 22.40 -2.53 -4.63
C GLY A 86 23.27 -2.40 -3.39
N LYS A 87 24.32 -1.59 -3.42
CA LYS A 87 25.04 -1.22 -2.18
C LYS A 87 24.25 -0.10 -1.51
N CYS A 88 23.83 -0.26 -0.24
CA CYS A 88 23.47 0.90 0.59
C CYS A 88 24.65 1.88 0.51
N ARG A 89 24.44 3.13 0.08
CA ARG A 89 25.51 4.13 0.23
C ARG A 89 25.76 4.31 1.73
N PRO A 90 27.01 4.43 2.19
CA PRO A 90 27.30 4.35 3.62
C PRO A 90 26.88 5.61 4.41
N HIS A 91 26.31 6.63 3.77
CA HIS A 91 26.18 7.95 4.36
C HIS A 91 24.88 8.66 3.98
N GLY A 92 24.02 8.89 4.97
CA GLY A 92 22.79 9.68 4.83
C GLY A 92 21.61 8.92 4.26
N PHE A 93 20.40 9.40 4.57
CA PHE A 93 19.13 8.97 3.98
C PHE A 93 19.31 8.67 2.50
N SER A 94 19.14 7.40 2.14
CA SER A 94 19.55 6.87 0.84
C SER A 94 18.87 7.68 -0.27
N THR A 95 19.69 8.25 -1.13
CA THR A 95 19.26 8.84 -2.39
C THR A 95 19.85 7.96 -3.48
N SER A 96 18.96 7.29 -4.21
CA SER A 96 19.21 6.43 -5.37
C SER A 96 19.79 5.03 -5.05
N MET A 97 18.88 4.05 -5.04
CA MET A 97 19.21 2.65 -5.32
C MET A 97 19.06 2.39 -6.82
N ASN A 98 20.15 1.99 -7.49
CA ASN A 98 20.08 1.40 -8.83
C ASN A 98 19.61 -0.05 -8.68
N MET A 99 18.30 -0.26 -8.70
CA MET A 99 17.70 -1.60 -8.61
C MET A 99 17.79 -2.30 -9.97
N LYS A 100 18.40 -3.49 -10.02
CA LYS A 100 18.31 -4.35 -11.21
C LYS A 100 17.03 -5.17 -11.09
N GLY A 101 16.30 -5.27 -12.20
CA GLY A 101 14.91 -5.69 -12.24
C GLY A 101 14.58 -7.02 -11.55
N PRO A 102 13.28 -7.21 -11.22
CA PRO A 102 12.80 -8.26 -10.33
C PRO A 102 13.07 -9.68 -10.84
N SER A 103 13.35 -10.59 -9.91
CA SER A 103 13.38 -12.03 -10.16
C SER A 103 11.94 -12.55 -10.27
N ARG A 104 11.63 -13.53 -11.14
CA ARG A 104 10.26 -14.10 -11.19
C ARG A 104 9.91 -14.80 -9.88
N PRO A 105 8.64 -14.76 -9.44
CA PRO A 105 8.20 -15.50 -8.27
C PRO A 105 8.41 -17.01 -8.45
N LYS A 106 9.00 -17.66 -7.44
CA LYS A 106 9.18 -19.13 -7.42
C LYS A 106 7.88 -19.88 -7.15
N ILE A 107 6.89 -19.23 -6.53
CA ILE A 107 5.64 -19.84 -6.07
C ILE A 107 4.56 -19.72 -7.15
N GLU A 108 3.88 -20.82 -7.48
CA GLU A 108 2.83 -20.88 -8.52
C GLU A 108 1.64 -19.95 -8.23
N PHE A 109 1.20 -19.88 -6.97
CA PHE A 109 0.13 -18.97 -6.53
C PHE A 109 0.41 -17.49 -6.88
N LEU A 110 1.67 -17.05 -6.80
CA LEU A 110 2.05 -15.68 -7.19
C LEU A 110 1.95 -15.47 -8.71
N LYS A 111 2.21 -16.53 -9.51
CA LYS A 111 2.04 -16.47 -10.97
C LYS A 111 0.56 -16.36 -11.35
N GLU A 112 -0.31 -17.11 -10.68
CA GLU A 112 -1.77 -17.03 -10.90
C GLU A 112 -2.35 -15.65 -10.52
N MET A 113 -1.78 -14.98 -9.51
CA MET A 113 -2.16 -13.61 -9.16
C MET A 113 -1.63 -12.52 -10.12
N GLY A 114 -0.88 -12.90 -11.15
CA GLY A 114 -0.39 -11.96 -12.16
C GLY A 114 1.05 -11.48 -11.99
N LEU A 115 1.75 -11.92 -10.94
CA LEU A 115 3.08 -11.42 -10.56
C LEU A 115 4.23 -12.01 -11.41
N GLY A 116 3.89 -12.73 -12.48
CA GLY A 116 4.83 -13.24 -13.50
C GLY A 116 4.76 -12.50 -14.84
N GLY A 117 3.98 -11.41 -14.94
CA GLY A 117 3.72 -10.70 -16.20
C GLY A 117 2.55 -11.26 -17.01
N SER A 118 1.90 -12.31 -16.49
CA SER A 118 0.66 -12.89 -17.00
C SER A 118 -0.29 -13.16 -15.85
N VAL A 119 -1.54 -12.70 -15.96
CA VAL A 119 -2.61 -12.87 -14.98
C VAL A 119 -3.56 -13.89 -15.57
N TYR A 120 -3.09 -15.13 -15.70
CA TYR A 120 -3.90 -16.22 -16.23
C TYR A 120 -4.56 -16.94 -15.06
N GLY A 121 -5.89 -16.99 -15.06
CA GLY A 121 -6.71 -17.51 -13.97
C GLY A 121 -8.15 -17.03 -14.09
N TRP A 122 -9.01 -17.36 -13.12
CA TRP A 122 -10.39 -16.85 -13.12
C TRP A 122 -10.40 -15.32 -12.94
N PRO A 123 -11.22 -14.56 -13.70
CA PRO A 123 -12.18 -15.02 -14.71
C PRO A 123 -11.63 -15.09 -16.14
N TYR A 124 -10.37 -14.73 -16.36
CA TYR A 124 -9.75 -14.65 -17.69
C TYR A 124 -9.63 -16.01 -18.40
N SER A 125 -9.49 -17.10 -17.64
CA SER A 125 -9.49 -18.47 -18.17
C SER A 125 -10.84 -18.91 -18.74
N MET A 126 -11.91 -18.14 -18.54
CA MET A 126 -13.22 -18.38 -19.15
C MET A 126 -13.30 -17.88 -20.59
N TYR A 127 -12.33 -17.07 -21.01
CA TYR A 127 -12.27 -16.54 -22.36
C TYR A 127 -11.88 -17.64 -23.35
N ASP A 128 -12.75 -17.87 -24.31
CA ASP A 128 -12.52 -18.80 -25.41
C ASP A 128 -12.34 -18.02 -26.72
N LYS A 129 -11.13 -18.06 -27.27
CA LYS A 129 -10.76 -17.44 -28.55
C LYS A 129 -11.47 -18.07 -29.75
N ASN A 130 -11.92 -19.32 -29.62
CA ASN A 130 -12.54 -20.10 -30.69
C ASN A 130 -14.06 -20.08 -30.63
N ALA A 131 -14.65 -19.56 -29.55
CA ALA A 131 -16.08 -19.37 -29.45
C ALA A 131 -16.55 -18.26 -30.41
N GLU A 132 -17.74 -18.41 -30.98
CA GLU A 132 -18.39 -17.34 -31.74
C GLU A 132 -18.43 -16.05 -30.91
N HIS A 133 -18.25 -14.90 -31.57
CA HIS A 133 -18.32 -13.59 -30.92
C HIS A 133 -19.62 -13.48 -30.11
N GLY A 134 -19.50 -13.07 -28.85
CA GLY A 134 -20.63 -12.81 -27.98
C GLY A 134 -21.17 -13.91 -27.13
N THR A 135 -20.30 -14.83 -26.67
CA THR A 135 -20.63 -15.60 -25.47
C THR A 135 -20.54 -14.74 -24.21
N PHE A 136 -21.47 -14.98 -23.27
CA PHE A 136 -21.47 -14.32 -21.97
C PHE A 136 -20.13 -14.47 -21.21
N LYS A 137 -19.50 -15.64 -21.30
CA LYS A 137 -18.21 -15.92 -20.66
C LYS A 137 -17.10 -15.01 -21.21
N ASN A 138 -17.08 -14.81 -22.53
CA ASN A 138 -16.14 -13.90 -23.17
C ASN A 138 -16.42 -12.45 -22.75
N TRP A 139 -17.67 -11.99 -22.86
CA TRP A 139 -18.06 -10.65 -22.42
C TRP A 139 -17.64 -10.38 -20.96
N PHE A 140 -17.94 -11.30 -20.04
CA PHE A 140 -17.60 -11.16 -18.62
C PHE A 140 -16.08 -11.07 -18.40
N ALA A 141 -15.32 -11.99 -19.02
CA ALA A 141 -13.87 -12.02 -18.88
C ALA A 141 -13.22 -10.73 -19.42
N GLU A 142 -13.71 -10.22 -20.56
CA GLU A 142 -13.23 -8.98 -21.17
C GLU A 142 -13.56 -7.74 -20.32
N VAL A 143 -14.78 -7.63 -19.81
CA VAL A 143 -15.20 -6.51 -18.93
C VAL A 143 -14.33 -6.45 -17.68
N VAL A 144 -14.11 -7.60 -17.02
CA VAL A 144 -13.25 -7.67 -15.84
C VAL A 144 -11.80 -7.32 -16.21
N ALA A 145 -11.26 -7.88 -17.29
CA ALA A 145 -9.89 -7.59 -17.72
C ALA A 145 -9.67 -6.10 -17.98
N LYS A 146 -10.53 -5.45 -18.77
CA LYS A 146 -10.42 -4.01 -19.06
C LYS A 146 -10.54 -3.15 -17.80
N THR A 147 -11.41 -3.54 -16.88
CA THR A 147 -11.56 -2.87 -15.58
C THR A 147 -10.29 -2.97 -14.73
N TYR A 148 -9.60 -4.11 -14.74
CA TYR A 148 -8.31 -4.28 -14.05
C TYR A 148 -7.14 -3.61 -14.79
N MET A 149 -7.15 -3.60 -16.11
CA MET A 149 -6.14 -2.88 -16.91
C MET A 149 -6.21 -1.37 -16.64
N LEU A 150 -7.41 -0.82 -16.47
CA LEU A 150 -7.62 0.59 -16.15
C LEU A 150 -6.96 0.98 -14.82
N SER A 151 -7.23 0.22 -13.75
CA SER A 151 -6.67 0.50 -12.42
C SER A 151 -5.15 0.31 -12.38
N ARG A 152 -4.65 -0.79 -12.96
CA ARG A 152 -3.22 -1.06 -13.07
C ARG A 152 -2.48 -0.04 -13.92
N GLY A 153 -3.10 0.44 -15.01
CA GLY A 153 -2.53 1.51 -15.83
C GLY A 153 -2.40 2.82 -15.06
N ALA A 154 -3.38 3.15 -14.22
CA ALA A 154 -3.30 4.31 -13.34
C ALA A 154 -2.21 4.14 -12.27
N TRP A 155 -2.13 2.98 -11.61
CA TRP A 155 -1.07 2.71 -10.62
C TRP A 155 0.32 2.73 -11.27
N LYS A 156 0.49 2.12 -12.44
CA LYS A 156 1.74 2.14 -13.20
C LYS A 156 2.21 3.57 -13.50
N LYS A 157 1.30 4.48 -13.83
CA LYS A 157 1.61 5.90 -14.03
C LYS A 157 2.03 6.59 -12.74
N ILE A 158 1.37 6.30 -11.62
CA ILE A 158 1.69 6.87 -10.30
C ILE A 158 3.08 6.43 -9.84
N TYR A 159 3.33 5.12 -9.78
CA TYR A 159 4.61 4.60 -9.31
C TYR A 159 5.74 4.80 -10.32
N GLY A 160 5.43 4.87 -11.62
CA GLY A 160 6.39 5.18 -12.68
C GLY A 160 6.67 6.67 -12.88
N PHE A 161 6.12 7.55 -12.03
CA PHE A 161 6.30 9.00 -12.17
C PHE A 161 7.75 9.39 -11.86
N LYS A 162 8.52 9.76 -12.89
CA LYS A 162 9.97 10.02 -12.81
C LYS A 162 10.40 10.95 -11.66
N PRO A 163 9.69 12.05 -11.34
CA PRO A 163 10.06 12.91 -10.22
C PRO A 163 10.13 12.20 -8.87
N LEU A 164 9.35 11.12 -8.64
CA LEU A 164 9.40 10.36 -7.40
C LEU A 164 10.75 9.68 -7.17
N ARG A 165 11.47 9.31 -8.24
CA ARG A 165 12.79 8.66 -8.15
C ARG A 165 13.89 9.58 -7.64
N GLY A 166 13.68 10.90 -7.71
CA GLY A 166 14.63 11.89 -7.21
C GLY A 166 14.43 12.27 -5.75
N LEU A 167 13.37 11.77 -5.10
CA LEU A 167 13.04 12.17 -3.74
C LEU A 167 13.86 11.39 -2.70
N PRO A 168 14.26 12.04 -1.59
CA PRO A 168 14.91 11.35 -0.49
C PRO A 168 13.96 10.39 0.23
N ASP A 169 14.48 9.26 0.70
CA ASP A 169 13.70 8.17 1.31
C ASP A 169 12.78 8.61 2.45
N TRP A 170 13.17 9.61 3.26
CA TRP A 170 12.34 10.11 4.36
C TRP A 170 11.01 10.73 3.90
N MET A 171 10.93 11.28 2.68
CA MET A 171 9.68 11.83 2.14
C MET A 171 8.62 10.75 1.93
N PHE A 172 9.04 9.48 1.77
CA PHE A 172 8.11 8.36 1.63
C PHE A 172 7.34 8.04 2.91
N LEU A 173 7.75 8.57 4.08
CA LEU A 173 6.92 8.54 5.30
C LEU A 173 5.56 9.19 5.09
N LEU A 174 5.50 10.25 4.29
CA LEU A 174 4.27 10.98 3.98
C LEU A 174 3.68 10.52 2.64
N LEU A 175 4.54 10.28 1.64
CA LEU A 175 4.06 9.94 0.29
C LEU A 175 3.47 8.52 0.22
N ALA A 176 4.06 7.52 0.90
CA ALA A 176 3.57 6.15 0.78
C ALA A 176 2.12 5.98 1.29
N PRO A 177 1.71 6.52 2.45
CA PRO A 177 0.31 6.52 2.86
C PRO A 177 -0.62 7.23 1.87
N VAL A 178 -0.22 8.39 1.36
CA VAL A 178 -1.01 9.16 0.39
C VAL A 178 -1.18 8.38 -0.92
N MET A 179 -0.11 7.80 -1.45
CA MET A 179 -0.14 6.97 -2.65
C MET A 179 -1.01 5.72 -2.45
N ALA A 180 -0.97 5.10 -1.27
CA ALA A 180 -1.83 3.97 -0.94
C ALA A 180 -3.31 4.37 -0.91
N ILE A 181 -3.65 5.51 -0.30
CA ILE A 181 -5.03 6.03 -0.28
C ILE A 181 -5.51 6.34 -1.70
N VAL A 182 -4.70 7.06 -2.48
CA VAL A 182 -5.02 7.37 -3.89
C VAL A 182 -5.19 6.10 -4.70
N GLY A 183 -4.32 5.10 -4.53
CA GLY A 183 -4.43 3.81 -5.20
C GLY A 183 -5.70 3.04 -4.83
N MET A 184 -6.11 3.07 -3.56
CA MET A 184 -7.39 2.50 -3.10
C MET A 184 -8.61 3.23 -3.67
N ILE A 185 -8.55 4.56 -3.79
CA ILE A 185 -9.62 5.35 -4.43
C ILE A 185 -9.70 4.97 -5.90
N ILE A 186 -8.56 4.87 -6.60
CA ILE A 186 -8.51 4.41 -7.99
C ILE A 186 -9.15 3.04 -8.12
N ALA A 187 -8.75 2.07 -7.28
CA ALA A 187 -9.33 0.72 -7.26
C ALA A 187 -10.86 0.74 -7.10
N MET A 188 -11.35 1.62 -6.22
CA MET A 188 -12.78 1.78 -5.98
C MET A 188 -13.50 2.36 -7.19
N CYS A 189 -13.01 3.48 -7.72
CA CYS A 189 -13.62 4.18 -8.85
C CYS A 189 -13.57 3.34 -10.12
N SER A 190 -12.45 2.68 -10.42
CA SER A 190 -12.34 1.79 -11.57
C SER A 190 -13.26 0.59 -11.44
N GLY A 191 -13.36 -0.02 -10.26
CA GLY A 191 -14.25 -1.17 -10.04
C GLY A 191 -15.73 -0.81 -10.16
N LEU A 192 -16.12 0.44 -9.87
CA LEU A 192 -17.49 0.92 -9.99
C LEU A 192 -17.83 1.35 -11.41
N ILE A 193 -16.95 2.13 -12.04
CA ILE A 193 -17.20 2.77 -13.33
C ILE A 193 -16.83 1.84 -14.49
N GLY A 194 -15.76 1.07 -14.33
CA GLY A 194 -15.23 0.17 -15.35
C GLY A 194 -16.26 -0.83 -15.87
N PRO A 195 -17.00 -1.56 -15.02
CA PRO A 195 -18.00 -2.52 -15.48
C PRO A 195 -19.14 -1.86 -16.26
N ILE A 196 -19.51 -0.62 -15.91
CA ILE A 196 -20.51 0.15 -16.63
C ILE A 196 -19.97 0.49 -18.03
N ILE A 197 -18.83 1.17 -18.10
CA ILE A 197 -18.25 1.60 -19.39
C ILE A 197 -17.93 0.39 -20.29
N TYR A 198 -17.24 -0.60 -19.76
CA TYR A 198 -16.79 -1.75 -20.54
C TYR A 198 -17.91 -2.74 -20.83
N GLY A 199 -18.89 -2.86 -19.93
CA GLY A 199 -20.08 -3.70 -20.14
C GLY A 199 -20.88 -3.29 -21.37
N PHE A 200 -21.04 -1.98 -21.61
CA PHE A 200 -21.75 -1.46 -22.79
C PHE A 200 -20.89 -1.38 -24.05
N THR A 201 -19.57 -1.22 -23.92
CA THR A 201 -18.67 -1.03 -25.08
C THR A 201 -18.10 -2.31 -25.67
N GLN A 202 -18.04 -3.42 -24.92
CA GLN A 202 -17.64 -4.71 -25.49
C GLN A 202 -18.77 -5.31 -26.31
N GLU A 203 -19.92 -5.55 -25.68
CA GLU A 203 -21.11 -6.04 -26.36
C GLU A 203 -22.35 -5.43 -25.76
N TRP A 204 -22.93 -4.46 -26.47
CA TRP A 204 -24.06 -3.67 -25.99
C TRP A 204 -25.28 -4.54 -25.66
N ALA A 205 -25.49 -5.65 -26.37
CA ALA A 205 -26.61 -6.56 -26.15
C ALA A 205 -26.54 -7.23 -24.77
N TRP A 206 -25.37 -7.76 -24.38
CA TRP A 206 -25.17 -8.27 -23.03
C TRP A 206 -25.20 -7.16 -21.99
N GLY A 207 -24.61 -6.00 -22.27
CA GLY A 207 -24.69 -4.83 -21.39
C GLY A 207 -26.13 -4.41 -21.07
N VAL A 208 -27.00 -4.36 -22.09
CA VAL A 208 -28.43 -4.04 -21.94
C VAL A 208 -29.17 -5.15 -21.20
N LEU A 209 -29.00 -6.41 -21.59
CA LEU A 209 -29.65 -7.57 -20.93
C LEU A 209 -29.33 -7.59 -19.43
N TRP A 210 -28.08 -7.32 -19.08
CA TRP A 210 -27.61 -7.32 -17.70
C TRP A 210 -28.05 -6.09 -16.91
N THR A 211 -28.18 -4.94 -17.56
CA THR A 211 -28.74 -3.73 -16.94
C THR A 211 -30.24 -3.89 -16.67
N ILE A 212 -30.99 -4.50 -17.58
CA ILE A 212 -32.42 -4.78 -17.42
C ILE A 212 -32.66 -5.82 -16.31
N LEU A 213 -31.78 -6.81 -16.18
CA LEU A 213 -31.86 -7.81 -15.12
C LEU A 213 -31.41 -7.31 -13.73
N CYS A 214 -30.89 -6.07 -13.63
CA CYS A 214 -30.47 -5.28 -12.44
C CYS A 214 -29.52 -5.95 -11.43
N LEU A 215 -29.81 -7.18 -11.02
CA LEU A 215 -29.17 -7.95 -9.97
C LEU A 215 -27.69 -8.22 -10.23
N PRO A 216 -27.27 -8.64 -11.45
CA PRO A 216 -25.92 -9.18 -11.56
C PRO A 216 -24.89 -8.16 -12.11
N VAL A 217 -25.31 -7.02 -12.70
CA VAL A 217 -24.46 -5.81 -12.83
C VAL A 217 -24.20 -5.19 -11.46
N PHE A 218 -25.20 -5.15 -10.60
CA PHE A 218 -25.04 -4.62 -9.24
C PHE A 218 -24.04 -5.47 -8.44
N ILE A 219 -24.10 -6.80 -8.57
CA ILE A 219 -23.11 -7.70 -7.98
C ILE A 219 -21.70 -7.41 -8.52
N LEU A 220 -21.54 -7.19 -9.83
CA LEU A 220 -20.25 -6.82 -10.41
C LEU A 220 -19.73 -5.47 -9.90
N CYS A 221 -20.58 -4.45 -9.89
CA CYS A 221 -20.25 -3.12 -9.38
C CYS A 221 -19.94 -3.11 -7.89
N LEU A 222 -20.42 -4.08 -7.09
CA LEU A 222 -20.05 -4.20 -5.67
C LEU A 222 -18.82 -5.07 -5.45
N SER A 223 -18.71 -6.20 -6.16
CA SER A 223 -17.64 -7.17 -5.97
C SER A 223 -16.32 -6.71 -6.58
N LEU A 224 -16.32 -6.07 -7.74
CA LEU A 224 -15.09 -5.64 -8.41
C LEU A 224 -14.33 -4.55 -7.64
N PRO A 225 -14.95 -3.48 -7.11
CA PRO A 225 -14.23 -2.54 -6.24
C PRO A 225 -13.61 -3.22 -5.03
N PHE A 226 -14.31 -4.18 -4.42
CA PHE A 226 -13.81 -4.91 -3.27
C PHE A 226 -12.59 -5.76 -3.63
N LEU A 227 -12.70 -6.56 -4.69
CA LEU A 227 -11.60 -7.40 -5.19
C LEU A 227 -10.41 -6.57 -5.66
N GLN A 228 -10.63 -5.43 -6.33
CA GLN A 228 -9.56 -4.54 -6.76
C GLN A 228 -8.85 -3.87 -5.59
N LYS A 229 -9.56 -3.49 -4.52
CA LYS A 229 -8.93 -2.97 -3.30
C LYS A 229 -8.05 -4.03 -2.63
N PHE A 230 -8.56 -5.25 -2.48
CA PHE A 230 -7.79 -6.34 -1.88
C PHE A 230 -6.57 -6.68 -2.72
N LEU A 231 -6.74 -6.80 -4.04
CA LEU A 231 -5.63 -7.01 -4.97
C LEU A 231 -4.62 -5.87 -4.85
N PHE A 232 -5.08 -4.61 -4.84
CA PHE A 232 -4.19 -3.46 -4.68
C PHE A 232 -3.36 -3.61 -3.41
N LEU A 233 -4.01 -3.76 -2.23
CA LEU A 233 -3.32 -3.93 -0.95
C LEU A 233 -2.31 -5.07 -0.98
N PHE A 234 -2.67 -6.21 -1.58
CA PHE A 234 -1.75 -7.33 -1.75
C PHE A 234 -0.56 -6.96 -2.65
N LEU A 235 -0.78 -6.27 -3.77
CA LEU A 235 0.28 -5.81 -4.66
C LEU A 235 1.22 -4.84 -3.94
N ILE A 236 0.70 -3.83 -3.23
CA ILE A 236 1.56 -2.84 -2.57
C ILE A 236 2.22 -3.38 -1.30
N MET A 237 1.60 -4.28 -0.52
CA MET A 237 2.15 -4.73 0.76
C MET A 237 2.82 -6.12 0.69
N GLY A 238 2.28 -7.04 -0.09
CA GLY A 238 2.70 -8.44 -0.12
C GLY A 238 3.61 -8.79 -1.30
N ALA A 239 3.31 -8.29 -2.50
CA ALA A 239 3.97 -8.76 -3.71
C ALA A 239 5.49 -8.50 -3.76
N PRO A 240 6.02 -7.30 -3.42
CA PRO A 240 7.46 -7.08 -3.39
C PRO A 240 8.16 -8.00 -2.39
N LEU A 241 7.56 -8.23 -1.22
CA LEU A 241 8.10 -9.12 -0.19
C LEU A 241 8.15 -10.58 -0.69
N ALA A 242 7.13 -11.02 -1.42
CA ALA A 242 7.05 -12.38 -1.92
C ALA A 242 8.00 -12.66 -3.11
N ILE A 243 8.29 -11.64 -3.92
CA ILE A 243 9.08 -11.78 -5.15
C ILE A 243 10.56 -11.47 -4.91
N ASN A 244 10.85 -10.34 -4.25
CA ASN A 244 12.21 -9.84 -4.00
C ASN A 244 12.41 -9.50 -2.52
N TYR A 245 12.16 -10.47 -1.63
CA TYR A 245 12.30 -10.26 -0.18
C TYR A 245 13.67 -9.67 0.22
N LYS A 246 14.75 -10.04 -0.48
CA LYS A 246 16.10 -9.52 -0.22
C LYS A 246 16.18 -8.02 -0.45
N GLU A 247 15.69 -7.53 -1.59
CA GLU A 247 15.74 -6.10 -1.92
C GLU A 247 14.86 -5.27 -0.98
N VAL A 248 13.66 -5.79 -0.65
CA VAL A 248 12.76 -5.17 0.34
C VAL A 248 13.46 -5.10 1.72
N THR A 249 14.12 -6.17 2.14
CA THR A 249 14.86 -6.20 3.41
C THR A 249 16.05 -5.25 3.39
N ASP A 250 16.77 -5.16 2.27
CA ASP A 250 17.90 -4.25 2.11
C ASP A 250 17.46 -2.78 2.20
N ILE A 251 16.36 -2.40 1.53
CA ILE A 251 15.75 -1.06 1.68
C ILE A 251 15.37 -0.80 3.14
N ALA A 252 14.78 -1.78 3.82
CA ALA A 252 14.40 -1.65 5.22
C ALA A 252 15.62 -1.42 6.13
N LEU A 253 16.70 -2.17 5.89
CA LEU A 253 17.96 -2.07 6.64
C LEU A 253 18.70 -0.76 6.37
N CYS A 254 18.72 -0.26 5.12
CA CYS A 254 19.32 1.04 4.82
C CYS A 254 18.58 2.18 5.54
N ASN A 255 17.28 2.01 5.81
CA ASN A 255 16.42 3.01 6.47
C ASN A 255 16.11 2.68 7.96
N LYS A 256 16.82 1.73 8.58
CA LYS A 256 16.53 1.27 9.95
C LYS A 256 16.51 2.39 10.99
N ASN A 257 17.39 3.39 10.83
CA ASN A 257 17.47 4.52 11.76
C ASN A 257 16.20 5.38 11.68
N LEU A 258 15.68 5.61 10.48
CA LEU A 258 14.42 6.34 10.28
C LEU A 258 13.25 5.65 10.98
N PHE A 259 13.14 4.33 10.80
CA PHE A 259 12.08 3.55 11.40
C PHE A 259 12.20 3.43 12.90
N GLY A 260 13.43 3.32 13.42
CA GLY A 260 13.70 3.37 14.85
C GLY A 260 13.31 4.72 15.47
N LEU A 261 13.62 5.84 14.81
CA LEU A 261 13.22 7.17 15.25
C LEU A 261 11.70 7.36 15.23
N LEU A 262 11.02 6.87 14.19
CA LEU A 262 9.56 6.89 14.10
C LEU A 262 8.91 6.09 15.23
N PHE A 263 9.39 4.87 15.48
CA PHE A 263 8.89 4.05 16.57
C PHE A 263 9.11 4.73 17.93
N GLY A 264 10.31 5.28 18.14
CA GLY A 264 10.62 6.05 19.34
C GLY A 264 9.66 7.23 19.56
N ALA A 265 9.32 7.97 18.50
CA ALA A 265 8.38 9.09 18.58
C ALA A 265 6.98 8.64 19.03
N LEU A 266 6.50 7.51 18.51
CA LEU A 266 5.21 6.93 18.90
C LEU A 266 5.24 6.44 20.36
N VAL A 267 6.33 5.83 20.81
CA VAL A 267 6.50 5.41 22.22
C VAL A 267 6.49 6.62 23.16
N VAL A 268 7.15 7.72 22.79
CA VAL A 268 7.08 9.00 23.55
C VAL A 268 5.65 9.53 23.61
N GLY A 269 4.93 9.50 22.47
CA GLY A 269 3.51 9.87 22.44
C GLY A 269 2.66 9.03 23.38
N SER A 270 2.88 7.71 23.41
CA SER A 270 2.23 6.81 24.37
C SER A 270 2.63 7.10 25.82
N ALA A 271 3.88 7.50 26.09
CA ALA A 271 4.31 7.87 27.43
C ALA A 271 3.53 9.09 27.95
N PHE A 272 3.38 10.13 27.14
CA PHE A 272 2.51 11.28 27.48
C PHE A 272 1.04 10.89 27.62
N GLN A 273 0.59 9.90 26.86
CA GLN A 273 -0.81 9.46 26.89
C GLN A 273 -1.15 8.55 28.07
N TYR A 274 -0.21 7.83 28.70
CA TYR A 274 -0.52 6.79 29.71
C TYR A 274 0.27 6.92 31.01
N LEU A 275 1.39 7.63 31.02
CA LEU A 275 2.25 7.78 32.19
C LEU A 275 2.17 9.21 32.74
N VAL A 276 2.72 9.43 33.93
CA VAL A 276 2.84 10.77 34.50
C VAL A 276 3.71 11.67 33.62
N PRO A 277 3.43 12.99 33.54
CA PRO A 277 4.14 13.90 32.63
C PRO A 277 5.66 13.89 32.78
N SER A 278 6.18 13.72 34.00
CA SER A 278 7.63 13.65 34.25
C SER A 278 8.32 12.51 33.48
N VAL A 279 7.67 11.36 33.32
CA VAL A 279 8.16 10.22 32.53
C VAL A 279 8.05 10.52 31.03
N GLY A 280 6.97 11.19 30.61
CA GLY A 280 6.78 11.66 29.23
C GLY A 280 7.89 12.63 28.80
N TYR A 281 8.15 13.67 29.59
CA TYR A 281 9.24 14.63 29.35
C TYR A 281 10.61 13.97 29.33
N SER A 282 10.89 13.07 30.29
CA SER A 282 12.16 12.33 30.33
C SER A 282 12.35 11.49 29.06
N SER A 283 11.30 10.82 28.60
CA SER A 283 11.30 10.01 27.38
C SER A 283 11.47 10.87 26.12
N MET A 284 10.87 12.06 26.09
CA MET A 284 11.04 13.04 25.00
C MET A 284 12.48 13.55 24.92
N ILE A 285 13.10 13.90 26.04
CA ILE A 285 14.50 14.34 26.10
C ILE A 285 15.42 13.22 25.56
N LEU A 286 15.22 11.97 26.01
CA LEU A 286 15.98 10.83 25.51
C LEU A 286 15.80 10.63 24.01
N TRP A 287 14.58 10.76 23.50
CA TRP A 287 14.31 10.66 22.07
C TRP A 287 14.97 11.79 21.26
N ILE A 288 14.92 13.04 21.74
CA ILE A 288 15.62 14.16 21.10
C ILE A 288 17.13 13.90 21.07
N ILE A 289 17.72 13.41 22.16
CA ILE A 289 19.14 13.03 22.19
C ILE A 289 19.45 11.94 21.15
N MET A 290 18.58 10.92 20.99
CA MET A 290 18.74 9.90 19.96
C MET A 290 18.64 10.48 18.54
N VAL A 291 17.69 11.39 18.28
CA VAL A 291 17.56 12.10 17.00
C VAL A 291 18.83 12.89 16.71
N ILE A 292 19.27 13.72 17.65
CA ILE A 292 20.49 14.52 17.55
C ILE A 292 21.70 13.60 17.30
N LYS A 293 21.87 12.52 18.06
CA LYS A 293 22.96 11.56 17.86
C LYS A 293 22.91 10.89 16.50
N THR A 294 21.71 10.60 15.98
CA THR A 294 21.55 9.99 14.65
C THR A 294 21.86 10.97 13.53
N ILE A 295 21.65 12.27 13.74
CA ILE A 295 21.92 13.33 12.75
C ILE A 295 23.36 13.85 12.84
N ILE A 296 23.89 14.04 14.05
CA ILE A 296 25.20 14.63 14.38
C ILE A 296 26.29 13.57 14.50
N GLY A 297 26.00 12.39 15.06
CA GLY A 297 26.92 11.25 15.22
C GLY A 297 27.25 10.54 13.90
N LYS A 298 27.36 11.34 12.86
CA LYS A 298 28.27 11.17 11.74
C LYS A 298 29.70 11.03 12.27
#